data_AF-A0A534VVT2-F1
#
_entry.id   AF-A0A534VVT2-F1
#
_cell.length_a   1.000
_cell.length_b   1.000
_cell.length_c   1.000
_cell.angle_alpha   90.00
_cell.angle_beta   90.00
_cell.angle_gamma   90.00
#
_symmetry.space_group_name_H-M   'P 1'
#
loop_
_entity.id
_entity.type
_entity.pdbx_description
1 polymer ?
#
loop_
_entity_poly.entity_id
_entity_poly.type
_entity_poly.pdbx_seq_one_letter_code
_entity_poly.pdbx_strand_id
1 'polypeptide(L)'
;MFSRKTVEAYLFFLLRHRLAASLTVAAATVVLAGFWVARMHVFTNFFDLYPPGHPYIKLYTQYRSMFGTANTLLLVVEVKNGTIFDDPATV
;
A
#
# COMPACT_ATOMS: atom_id res chain seq x y z
N MET A 1 15.61 -27.83 25.62
CA MET A 1 16.83 -27.32 24.96
C MET A 1 17.30 -28.37 23.97
N PHE A 2 17.54 -28.00 22.71
CA PHE A 2 18.05 -28.93 21.69
C PHE A 2 19.41 -29.48 22.11
N SER A 3 19.62 -30.78 21.89
CA SER A 3 20.90 -31.41 22.21
C SER A 3 21.99 -30.89 21.27
N ARG A 4 23.19 -30.66 21.83
CA ARG A 4 24.34 -30.09 21.12
C ARG A 4 24.70 -30.88 19.86
N LYS A 5 24.56 -32.21 19.91
CA LYS A 5 24.78 -33.13 18.78
C LYS A 5 23.79 -32.91 17.63
N THR A 6 22.53 -32.59 17.94
CA THR A 6 21.47 -32.35 16.94
C THR A 6 21.72 -31.03 16.20
N VAL A 7 22.20 -30.00 16.92
CA VAL A 7 22.58 -28.72 16.34
C VAL A 7 23.79 -28.85 15.43
N GLU A 8 24.84 -29.56 15.88
CA GLU A 8 26.04 -29.80 15.08
C GLU A 8 25.72 -30.58 13.80
N ALA A 9 24.92 -31.66 13.88
CA ALA A 9 24.50 -32.43 12.72
C ALA A 9 23.73 -31.58 11.69
N TYR A 10 22.86 -30.68 12.15
CA TYR A 10 22.12 -29.76 11.29
C TYR A 10 23.04 -28.72 10.63
N LEU A 11 24.01 -28.17 11.35
CA LEU A 11 25.00 -27.25 10.80
C LEU A 11 25.87 -27.91 9.73
N PHE A 12 26.34 -29.14 9.97
CA PHE A 12 27.10 -29.88 8.97
C PHE A 12 26.26 -30.21 7.74
N PHE A 13 24.98 -30.52 7.90
CA PHE A 13 24.06 -30.72 6.79
C PHE A 13 23.90 -29.44 5.93
N LEU A 14 23.70 -28.29 6.57
CA LEU A 14 23.59 -26.99 5.90
C LEU A 14 24.89 -26.61 5.19
N LEU A 15 26.04 -26.79 5.83
CA LEU A 15 27.36 -26.46 5.26
C LEU A 15 27.73 -27.38 4.09
N ARG A 16 27.36 -28.66 4.17
CA ARG A 16 27.55 -29.63 3.08
C ARG A 16 26.73 -29.27 1.84
N HIS A 17 25.52 -28.74 2.03
CA HIS A 17 24.63 -28.30 0.95
C HIS A 17 24.50 -26.78 0.87
N ARG A 18 25.59 -26.05 1.16
CA ARG A 18 25.58 -24.57 1.29
C ARG A 18 24.91 -23.85 0.12
N LEU A 19 25.14 -24.31 -1.12
CA LEU A 19 24.55 -23.71 -2.31
C LEU A 19 23.03 -23.91 -2.35
N ALA A 20 22.54 -25.12 -2.04
CA ALA A 20 21.12 -25.40 -2.00
C ALA A 20 20.44 -24.59 -0.89
N ALA A 21 21.03 -24.55 0.30
CA ALA A 21 20.50 -23.76 1.42
C ALA A 21 20.44 -22.26 1.08
N SER A 22 21.50 -21.69 0.51
CA SER A 22 21.52 -20.28 0.08
C SER A 22 20.51 -19.99 -1.02
N LEU A 23 20.39 -20.87 -2.02
CA LEU A 23 19.42 -20.71 -3.11
C LEU A 23 17.98 -20.78 -2.61
N THR A 24 17.66 -21.68 -1.67
CA THR A 24 16.32 -21.78 -1.09
C THR A 24 15.96 -20.49 -0.35
N VAL A 25 16.87 -19.95 0.47
CA VAL A 25 16.63 -18.69 1.19
C VAL A 25 16.49 -17.53 0.21
N ALA A 26 17.35 -17.45 -0.81
CA ALA A 26 17.29 -16.41 -1.83
C ALA A 26 15.98 -16.47 -2.63
N ALA A 27 15.58 -17.66 -3.08
CA ALA A 27 14.32 -17.86 -3.80
C ALA A 27 13.11 -17.47 -2.94
N ALA A 28 13.07 -17.91 -1.68
CA ALA A 28 12.02 -17.52 -0.75
C ALA A 28 11.96 -15.99 -0.57
N THR A 29 13.12 -15.34 -0.47
CA THR A 29 13.22 -13.88 -0.32
C THR A 29 12.67 -13.16 -1.55
N VAL A 30 13.07 -13.59 -2.76
CA VAL A 30 12.61 -12.99 -4.02
C VAL A 30 11.11 -13.18 -4.22
N VAL A 31 10.58 -14.37 -3.94
CA VAL A 31 9.14 -14.64 -4.07
C VAL A 31 8.33 -13.77 -3.12
N LEU A 32 8.74 -13.69 -1.85
CA LEU A 32 8.05 -12.85 -0.87
C LEU A 32 8.14 -11.38 -1.24
N ALA A 33 9.33 -10.89 -1.58
CA ALA A 33 9.53 -9.51 -2.00
C ALA A 33 8.68 -9.15 -3.23
N GLY A 34 8.67 -10.01 -4.26
CA GLY A 34 7.87 -9.82 -5.46
C GLY A 34 6.37 -9.77 -5.15
N PHE A 35 5.88 -10.67 -4.28
CA PHE A 35 4.49 -10.68 -3.83
C PHE A 35 4.10 -9.37 -3.11
N TRP A 36 4.93 -8.90 -2.18
CA TRP A 36 4.67 -7.67 -1.43
C TRP A 36 4.72 -6.43 -2.32
N VAL A 37 5.69 -6.34 -3.22
CA VAL A 37 5.80 -5.22 -4.18
C VAL A 37 4.57 -5.16 -5.09
N ALA A 38 4.12 -6.30 -5.61
CA ALA A 38 2.93 -6.34 -6.47
C ALA A 38 1.63 -5.98 -5.75
N ARG A 39 1.55 -6.24 -4.43
CA ARG A 39 0.37 -5.95 -3.59
C ARG A 39 0.40 -4.54 -3.00
N MET A 40 1.54 -3.84 -3.04
CA MET A 40 1.68 -2.54 -2.41
C MET A 40 0.95 -1.46 -3.23
N HIS A 41 -0.10 -0.87 -2.64
CA HIS A 41 -0.77 0.29 -3.22
C HIS A 41 -0.22 1.55 -2.57
N VAL A 42 0.31 2.47 -3.39
CA VAL A 42 0.71 3.80 -2.94
C VAL A 42 -0.48 4.73 -3.13
N PHE A 43 -1.07 5.19 -2.02
CA PHE A 43 -2.16 6.16 -2.05
C PHE A 43 -1.94 7.20 -0.94
N THR A 44 -2.39 8.42 -1.20
CA THR A 44 -2.24 9.53 -0.26
C THR A 44 -3.37 9.48 0.76
N ASN A 45 -3.15 8.81 1.90
CA ASN A 45 -4.10 8.81 3.01
C ASN A 45 -3.51 9.54 4.23
N PHE A 46 -3.82 10.84 4.33
CA PHE A 46 -3.38 11.68 5.45
C PHE A 46 -3.93 11.22 6.80
N PHE A 47 -5.03 10.46 6.82
CA PHE A 47 -5.63 9.98 8.07
C PHE A 47 -4.79 8.89 8.76
N ASP A 48 -3.98 8.15 8.01
CA ASP A 48 -3.10 7.11 8.57
C ASP A 48 -1.90 7.69 9.31
N LEU A 49 -1.60 8.98 9.09
CA LEU A 49 -0.54 9.69 9.81
C LEU A 49 -0.98 10.10 11.22
N TYR A 50 -2.27 10.06 11.53
CA TYR A 50 -2.79 10.49 12.81
C TYR A 50 -2.69 9.39 13.88
N PRO A 51 -2.34 9.72 15.14
CA PRO A 51 -2.32 8.73 16.21
C PRO A 51 -3.75 8.20 16.47
N PRO A 52 -4.05 6.91 16.19
CA PRO A 52 -5.42 6.39 16.26
C PRO A 52 -5.97 6.36 17.70
N GLY A 53 -5.08 6.38 18.70
CA GLY A 53 -5.46 6.41 20.11
C GLY A 53 -5.95 7.77 20.62
N HIS A 54 -5.69 8.86 19.90
CA HIS A 54 -5.91 10.21 20.42
C HIS A 54 -7.41 10.59 20.43
N PRO A 55 -7.95 11.14 21.53
CA PRO A 55 -9.39 11.42 21.67
C PRO A 55 -9.96 12.35 20.59
N TYR A 56 -9.21 13.37 20.15
CA TYR A 56 -9.66 14.25 19.05
C TYR A 56 -9.71 13.57 17.69
N ILE A 57 -8.83 12.60 17.43
CA ILE A 57 -8.82 11.85 16.16
C ILE A 57 -10.03 10.91 16.12
N LYS A 58 -10.40 10.32 17.26
CA LYS A 58 -11.64 9.51 17.40
C LYS A 58 -12.89 10.34 17.17
N LEU A 59 -12.97 11.53 17.76
CA LEU A 59 -14.08 12.45 17.54
C LEU A 59 -14.17 12.85 16.05
N TYR A 60 -13.05 13.24 15.45
CA TYR A 60 -12.99 13.56 14.03
C TYR A 60 -13.47 12.39 13.14
N THR A 61 -12.97 11.18 13.38
CA THR A 61 -13.36 9.98 12.59
C THR A 61 -14.83 9.60 12.77
N GLN A 62 -15.42 9.85 13.94
CA GLN A 62 -16.85 9.59 14.20
C GLN A 62 -17.76 10.52 13.39
N TYR A 63 -17.40 11.79 13.24
CA TYR A 63 -18.28 12.80 12.63
C TYR A 63 -17.90 13.17 11.19
N ARG A 64 -16.74 12.72 10.67
CA ARG A 64 -16.26 13.08 9.31
C ARG A 64 -17.25 12.76 8.18
N SER A 65 -18.06 11.71 8.32
CA SER A 65 -19.06 11.34 7.30
C SER A 65 -20.18 12.37 7.15
N MET A 66 -20.40 13.22 8.16
CA MET A 66 -21.45 14.24 8.16
C MET A 66 -21.06 15.51 7.40
N PHE A 67 -19.76 15.75 7.17
CA PHE A 67 -19.25 17.00 6.58
C PHE A 67 -18.96 16.91 5.07
N GLY A 68 -19.32 15.80 4.40
CA GLY A 68 -18.97 15.58 3.00
C GLY A 68 -17.49 15.25 2.79
N THR A 69 -17.16 14.67 1.64
CA THR A 69 -15.79 14.19 1.37
C THR A 69 -14.93 15.33 0.82
N ALA A 70 -13.67 15.43 1.23
CA ALA A 70 -12.73 16.45 0.71
C ALA A 70 -12.24 16.18 -0.73
N ASN A 71 -12.54 15.01 -1.29
CA ASN A 71 -12.16 14.64 -2.65
C ASN A 71 -13.25 15.09 -3.62
N THR A 72 -13.24 16.38 -3.98
CA THR A 72 -14.14 16.93 -5.00
C THR A 72 -13.47 16.83 -6.36
N LEU A 73 -14.14 16.21 -7.33
CA LEU A 73 -13.69 16.20 -8.72
C LEU A 73 -14.30 17.42 -9.43
N LEU A 74 -13.47 18.39 -9.78
CA LEU A 74 -13.88 19.59 -10.51
C LEU A 74 -13.76 19.32 -12.02
N LEU A 75 -14.88 19.31 -12.74
CA LEU A 75 -14.89 19.34 -14.20
C LEU A 75 -15.09 20.79 -14.67
N VAL A 76 -14.12 21.32 -15.41
CA VAL A 76 -14.25 22.62 -16.07
C VAL A 76 -14.52 22.36 -17.55
N VAL A 77 -15.61 22.94 -18.06
CA VAL A 77 -15.98 22.85 -19.47
C VAL A 77 -15.73 24.21 -20.11
N GLU A 78 -14.90 24.22 -21.15
CA GLU A 78 -14.60 25.41 -21.95
C GLU A 78 -15.09 25.20 -23.39
N VAL A 79 -15.71 26.23 -23.96
CA VAL A 79 -16.20 26.22 -25.34
C VAL A 79 -15.16 26.88 -26.23
N LYS A 80 -14.81 26.25 -27.37
CA LYS A 80 -13.76 26.76 -28.28
C LYS A 80 -14.18 28.03 -29.04
N ASN A 81 -15.47 28.19 -29.33
CA ASN A 81 -16.02 29.34 -30.05
C ASN A 81 -17.39 29.69 -29.45
N GLY A 82 -17.63 30.96 -29.15
CA GLY A 82 -18.87 31.43 -28.53
C GLY A 82 -18.85 31.37 -26.99
N THR A 83 -20.02 31.30 -26.38
CA THR A 83 -20.23 31.23 -24.93
C THR A 83 -21.02 29.98 -24.53
N ILE A 84 -20.92 29.57 -23.26
CA ILE A 84 -21.70 28.43 -22.71
C ILE A 84 -23.22 28.68 -22.70
N PHE A 85 -23.65 29.90 -23.03
CA PHE A 85 -25.05 30.30 -23.08
C PHE A 85 -25.60 30.39 -24.52
N ASP A 86 -24.76 30.13 -25.52
CA ASP A 86 -25.21 30.19 -26.91
C ASP A 86 -26.09 28.97 -27.22
N ASP A 87 -27.24 29.21 -27.84
CA ASP A 87 -28.20 28.16 -28.21
C ASP A 87 -27.66 27.36 -29.41
N PRO A 88 -27.52 26.02 -29.31
CA PRO A 88 -27.01 25.17 -30.39
C PRO A 88 -27.85 25.22 -31.68
N ALA A 89 -29.06 25.78 -31.65
CA ALA A 89 -29.88 26.01 -32.85
C ALA A 89 -29.56 27.33 -33.58
N THR A 90 -28.72 28.21 -33.00
CA THR A 90 -28.45 29.57 -33.53
C THR A 90 -26.98 29.86 -33.84
N VAL A 91 -26.07 28.89 -33.63
CA VAL A 91 -24.63 28.98 -33.90
C VAL A 91 -24.23 28.10 -35.08
#